data_AF-A0A1E3QC43-F1
#
_entry.id   AF-A0A1E3QC43-F1
#
_cell.length_a   1.000
_cell.length_b   1.000
_cell.length_c   1.000
_cell.angle_alpha   90.00
_cell.angle_beta   90.00
_cell.angle_gamma   90.00
#
_symmetry.space_group_name_H-M   'P 1'
#
loop_
_entity.id
_entity.type
_entity.pdbx_description
1 polymer ?
#
loop_
_entity_poly.entity_id
_entity_poly.type
_entity_poly.pdbx_seq_one_letter_code
_entity_poly.pdbx_strand_id
1 'polypeptide(L)'
;MSQISKNDISQLDEASQVELLKFVESENAKAKLQSSIHMFTDMCFKKCVPTITTGSVSPAESTCLANCVDRFLDTNIFVVNKISKSMQK
;
A
#
# COMPACT_ATOMS: atom_id res chain seq x y z
N MET A 1 -5.90 -11.76 7.01
CA MET A 1 -6.96 -10.73 6.93
C MET A 1 -8.28 -11.45 6.79
N SER A 2 -9.25 -11.12 7.65
CA SER A 2 -10.57 -11.77 7.66
C SER A 2 -11.29 -11.49 6.34
N GLN A 3 -11.57 -12.52 5.55
CA GLN A 3 -12.44 -12.39 4.39
C GLN A 3 -13.87 -12.65 4.86
N ILE A 4 -14.70 -11.61 4.80
CA ILE A 4 -16.14 -11.73 5.02
C ILE A 4 -16.67 -12.70 3.96
N SER A 5 -17.32 -13.79 4.40
CA SER A 5 -17.84 -14.80 3.50
C SER A 5 -19.06 -14.26 2.76
N LYS A 6 -19.14 -14.53 1.44
CA LYS A 6 -20.31 -14.13 0.63
C LYS A 6 -21.63 -14.67 1.19
N ASN A 7 -21.59 -15.80 1.91
CA ASN A 7 -22.75 -16.37 2.57
C ASN A 7 -23.27 -15.50 3.72
N ASP A 8 -22.39 -14.81 4.46
CA ASP A 8 -22.79 -13.94 5.57
C ASP A 8 -23.47 -12.65 5.05
N ILE A 9 -23.05 -12.17 3.88
CA ILE A 9 -23.63 -11.00 3.22
C ILE A 9 -25.04 -11.30 2.70
N SER A 10 -25.26 -12.52 2.19
CA SER A 10 -26.56 -12.91 1.63
C SER A 10 -27.70 -13.04 2.65
N GLN A 11 -27.40 -13.03 3.95
CA GLN A 11 -28.39 -13.08 5.02
C GLN A 11 -28.88 -11.70 5.48
N LEU A 12 -28.30 -10.61 4.95
CA LEU A 12 -28.64 -9.24 5.31
C LEU A 12 -29.71 -8.68 4.37
N ASP A 13 -30.46 -7.68 4.82
CA ASP A 13 -31.32 -6.88 3.94
C ASP A 13 -30.49 -6.09 2.91
N GLU A 14 -31.12 -5.71 1.79
CA GLU A 14 -30.44 -5.08 0.65
C GLU A 14 -29.72 -3.78 1.02
N ALA A 15 -30.30 -2.97 1.91
CA ALA A 15 -29.69 -1.73 2.36
C ALA A 15 -28.41 -1.99 3.17
N SER A 16 -28.45 -2.95 4.09
CA SER A 16 -27.31 -3.40 4.89
C SER A 16 -26.22 -4.04 4.03
N GLN A 17 -26.58 -4.78 2.97
CA GLN A 17 -25.60 -5.33 2.02
C GLN A 17 -24.81 -4.22 1.31
N VAL A 18 -25.50 -3.18 0.83
CA VAL A 18 -24.86 -2.05 0.14
C VAL A 18 -23.93 -1.28 1.08
N GLU A 19 -24.38 -1.00 2.30
CA GLU A 19 -23.56 -0.32 3.31
C GLU A 19 -22.32 -1.14 3.68
N LEU A 20 -22.50 -2.44 3.92
CA LEU A 20 -21.40 -3.33 4.27
C LEU A 20 -20.37 -3.43 3.13
N LEU A 21 -20.82 -3.55 1.86
CA LEU A 21 -19.91 -3.59 0.72
C LEU A 21 -19.06 -2.32 0.64
N LYS A 22 -19.67 -1.14 0.85
CA LYS A 22 -18.96 0.14 0.88
C LYS A 22 -17.96 0.21 2.04
N PHE A 23 -18.35 -0.27 3.22
CA PHE A 23 -17.47 -0.35 4.38
C PHE A 23 -16.27 -1.27 4.09
N VAL A 24 -16.52 -2.46 3.55
CA VAL A 24 -15.48 -3.45 3.22
C VAL A 24 -14.51 -2.93 2.17
N GLU A 25 -15.00 -2.21 1.15
CA GLU A 25 -14.14 -1.58 0.17
C GLU A 25 -13.20 -0.55 0.82
N SER A 26 -13.73 0.30 1.71
CA SER A 26 -12.95 1.29 2.47
C SER A 26 -11.88 0.62 3.35
N GLU A 27 -12.26 -0.41 4.11
CA GLU A 27 -11.31 -1.13 4.97
C GLU A 27 -10.25 -1.90 4.16
N ASN A 28 -10.63 -2.47 3.01
CA ASN A 28 -9.66 -3.09 2.10
C ASN A 28 -8.67 -2.06 1.53
N ALA A 29 -9.13 -0.85 1.17
CA ALA A 29 -8.26 0.22 0.71
C ALA A 29 -7.26 0.63 1.80
N LYS A 30 -7.73 0.79 3.05
CA LYS A 30 -6.87 1.07 4.21
C LYS A 30 -5.86 -0.05 4.44
N ALA A 31 -6.30 -1.31 4.41
CA ALA A 31 -5.45 -2.48 4.61
C ALA A 31 -4.34 -2.59 3.55
N LYS A 32 -4.66 -2.30 2.28
CA LYS A 32 -3.68 -2.23 1.19
C LYS A 32 -2.67 -1.11 1.43
N LEU A 33 -3.13 0.07 1.82
CA LEU A 33 -2.26 1.21 2.13
C LEU A 33 -1.32 0.89 3.31
N GLN A 34 -1.82 0.28 4.38
CA GLN A 34 -0.98 -0.13 5.52
C GLN A 34 0.08 -1.16 5.12
N SER A 35 -0.28 -2.12 4.28
CA SER A 35 0.66 -3.11 3.76
C SER A 35 1.76 -2.45 2.92
N SER A 36 1.40 -1.48 2.08
CA SER A 36 2.36 -0.68 1.30
C SER A 36 3.27 0.17 2.20
N ILE A 37 2.73 0.79 3.26
CA ILE A 37 3.53 1.54 4.25
C ILE A 37 4.57 0.61 4.87
N HIS A 38 4.16 -0.57 5.37
CA HIS A 38 5.10 -1.52 5.96
C HIS A 38 6.21 -1.94 4.98
N MET A 39 5.85 -2.21 3.73
CA MET A 39 6.81 -2.55 2.68
C MET A 39 7.81 -1.41 2.43
N PHE A 40 7.32 -0.18 2.30
CA PHE A 40 8.18 0.99 2.08
C PHE A 40 9.07 1.28 3.29
N THR A 41 8.53 1.18 4.49
CA THR A 41 9.30 1.35 5.72
C THR A 41 10.43 0.34 5.80
N ASP A 42 10.17 -0.96 5.61
CA ASP A 42 11.22 -1.99 5.66
C ASP A 42 12.30 -1.76 4.59
N MET A 43 11.89 -1.51 3.34
CA MET A 43 12.81 -1.33 2.22
C MET A 43 13.64 -0.05 2.36
N CYS A 44 12.99 1.08 2.60
CA CYS A 44 13.65 2.39 2.61
C CYS A 44 14.47 2.59 3.87
N PHE A 45 14.05 2.03 5.02
CA PHE A 45 14.88 2.06 6.23
C PHE A 45 16.22 1.36 6.00
N LYS A 46 16.21 0.13 5.44
CA LYS A 46 17.45 -0.60 5.11
C LYS A 46 18.37 0.13 4.13
N LYS A 47 17.80 0.91 3.21
CA LYS A 47 18.55 1.66 2.19
C LYS A 47 19.10 2.99 2.69
N CYS A 48 18.33 3.70 3.52
CA CYS A 48 18.63 5.07 3.91
C CYS A 48 19.20 5.20 5.32
N VAL A 49 18.98 4.21 6.20
CA VAL A 49 19.45 4.20 7.60
C VAL A 49 20.36 2.98 7.79
N PRO A 50 21.55 2.95 7.18
CA PRO A 50 22.46 1.79 7.26
C PRO A 50 23.07 1.61 8.66
N THR A 51 23.14 2.68 9.45
CA THR A 51 23.63 2.65 10.83
C THR A 51 22.89 3.69 11.64
N ILE A 52 22.34 3.28 12.77
CA ILE A 52 21.64 4.18 13.68
C ILE A 52 22.68 4.87 14.56
N THR A 53 22.92 6.15 14.31
CA THR A 53 23.85 6.98 15.10
C THR A 53 23.12 7.87 16.11
N THR A 54 21.86 8.20 15.84
CA THR A 54 20.99 9.02 16.68
C THR A 54 19.64 8.33 16.89
N GLY A 55 18.92 8.70 17.96
CA GLY A 55 17.56 8.21 18.21
C GLY A 55 16.48 8.84 17.32
N SER A 56 16.86 9.81 16.49
CA SER A 56 15.98 10.52 15.55
C SER A 56 16.48 10.37 14.11
N VAL A 57 15.55 10.53 13.16
CA VAL A 57 15.86 10.59 11.73
C VAL A 57 16.55 11.92 11.43
N SER A 58 17.78 11.85 10.93
CA SER A 58 18.56 13.01 10.52
C SER A 58 17.98 13.65 9.25
N PRO A 59 18.33 14.92 8.94
CA PRO A 59 17.85 15.59 7.71
C PRO A 59 18.23 14.84 6.42
N ALA A 60 19.42 14.24 6.38
CA ALA A 60 19.89 13.45 5.24
C ALA A 60 19.08 12.14 5.07
N GLU A 61 18.82 11.44 6.17
CA GLU A 61 17.96 10.24 6.16
C GLU A 61 16.53 10.58 5.75
N SER A 62 15.97 11.68 6.26
CA SER A 62 14.63 12.16 5.88
C SER A 62 14.52 12.40 4.37
N THR A 63 15.52 13.08 3.79
CA THR A 63 15.60 13.34 2.35
C THR A 63 15.74 12.04 1.56
N CYS A 64 16.57 11.10 2.02
CA CYS A 64 16.72 9.79 1.39
C CYS A 64 15.43 8.98 1.43
N LEU A 65 14.73 8.95 2.57
CA LEU A 65 13.48 8.21 2.76
C LEU A 65 12.38 8.72 1.82
N ALA A 66 12.22 10.05 1.70
CA ALA A 66 11.28 10.66 0.76
C ALA A 66 11.60 10.23 -0.70
N ASN A 67 12.85 10.42 -1.12
CA ASN A 67 13.30 10.02 -2.45
C ASN A 67 13.14 8.51 -2.69
N CYS A 68 13.37 7.67 -1.69
CA CYS A 68 13.26 6.22 -1.82
C CYS A 68 11.82 5.81 -2.19
N VAL A 69 10.82 6.36 -1.51
CA VAL A 69 9.41 6.09 -1.79
C VAL A 69 9.03 6.64 -3.16
N ASP A 70 9.37 7.89 -3.47
CA ASP A 70 9.04 8.53 -4.75
C ASP A 70 9.60 7.74 -5.93
N ARG A 71 10.89 7.36 -5.86
CA ARG A 71 11.53 6.58 -6.94
C ARG A 71 10.95 5.20 -7.10
N PHE A 72 10.50 4.56 -6.01
CA PHE A 72 9.80 3.28 -6.11
C PHE A 72 8.46 3.44 -6.82
N LEU A 73 7.66 4.46 -6.45
CA LEU A 73 6.37 4.71 -7.07
C LEU A 73 6.51 5.03 -8.56
N ASP A 74 7.46 5.89 -8.93
CA ASP A 74 7.78 6.20 -10.33
C ASP A 74 8.13 4.93 -11.13
N THR A 75 9.00 4.09 -10.55
CA THR A 75 9.43 2.84 -11.18
C THR A 75 8.27 1.88 -11.33
N ASN A 76 7.42 1.76 -10.30
CA ASN A 76 6.24 0.90 -10.32
C ASN A 76 5.26 1.33 -11.43
N ILE A 77 4.93 2.62 -11.50
CA ILE A 77 4.08 3.18 -12.56
C ILE A 77 4.68 2.92 -13.94
N PHE A 78 5.99 3.14 -14.09
CA PHE A 78 6.69 2.86 -15.35
C PHE A 78 6.57 1.39 -15.77
N VAL A 79 6.82 0.45 -14.84
CA VAL A 79 6.73 -1.00 -15.09
C VAL A 79 5.31 -1.40 -15.46
N VAL A 80 4.30 -0.96 -14.68
CA VAL A 80 2.88 -1.24 -14.97
C VAL A 80 2.50 -0.72 -16.35
N ASN A 81 2.88 0.51 -16.69
CA ASN A 81 2.60 1.08 -18.02
C ASN A 81 3.26 0.30 -19.16
N LYS A 82 4.46 -0.25 -18.94
CA LYS A 82 5.14 -1.11 -19.92
C LYS A 82 4.41 -2.44 -20.09
N ILE A 83 4.00 -3.07 -18.99
CA ILE A 83 3.25 -4.33 -19.02
C ILE A 83 1.91 -4.15 -19.72
N SER A 84 1.13 -3.12 -19.36
CA SER A 84 -0.17 -2.82 -19.99
C SER A 84 -0.04 -2.61 -21.50
N LYS A 85 1.01 -1.94 -21.97
CA LYS A 85 1.28 -1.77 -23.41
C LYS A 85 1.67 -3.08 -24.09
N SER A 86 2.36 -3.99 -23.40
CA SER A 86 2.76 -5.29 -23.96
C SER A 86 1.60 -6.28 -24.11
N MET A 87 0.56 -6.17 -23.27
CA MET A 87 -0.64 -7.02 -23.35
C MET A 87 -1.65 -6.60 -24.42
N GLN A 88 -1.49 -5.41 -25.02
CA GLN A 88 -2.36 -4.88 -26.08
C GLN A 88 -1.85 -5.21 -27.50
N LYS A 89 -0.82 -6.04 -27.61
CA LYS A 89 -0.31 -6.62 -28.87
C LYS A 89 -0.70 -8.08 -28.96
#